data_AF-A0A0Q8EV98-F1
#
_entry.id   AF-A0A0Q8EV98-F1
#
_cell.length_a   1.000
_cell.length_b   1.000
_cell.length_c   1.000
_cell.angle_alpha   90.00
_cell.angle_beta   90.00
_cell.angle_gamma   90.00
#
_symmetry.space_group_name_H-M   'P 1'
#
loop_
_entity.id
_entity.type
_entity.pdbx_description
1 polymer ?
#
loop_
_entity_poly.entity_id
_entity_poly.type
_entity_poly.pdbx_seq_one_letter_code
_entity_poly.pdbx_strand_id
1 'polypeptide(L)'
;MMQSVVGDVSPPQGCGEALRSAREQAGLSLQEVGQRLKMPAKVLQALEAGQWDQSGGAVFVRGQLRSYGRLLKVDVEPFLQQADAAVARPAELVSHTHTPRVQYVFESFKRRAVYVVLTLVIVTPVWMALRPSAGPASDTATASLDLVSAPSAAGKDASDAVRPASRPRAEPYVASMASLPRASTPWLSLSFKGDSWVEVNAPDGSRVEHALLRAGDQRRYAQGEVGRVKLGDATAVEVQQAGSTVDLAPYQRANVARFTVSSEGSLAPVVD
;
A
#
# COMPACT_ATOMS: atom_id res chain seq x y z
N MET A 1 -6.10 6.43 -36.18
CA MET A 1 -4.71 6.93 -36.37
C MET A 1 -4.63 8.31 -35.74
N MET A 2 -4.18 8.41 -34.49
CA MET A 2 -3.88 9.69 -33.85
C MET A 2 -2.40 9.69 -33.52
N GLN A 3 -1.65 10.59 -34.19
CA GLN A 3 -0.24 10.79 -34.01
C GLN A 3 -0.02 11.55 -32.70
N SER A 4 0.74 10.95 -31.77
CA SER A 4 1.22 11.61 -30.56
C SER A 4 2.26 12.64 -30.94
N VAL A 5 1.95 13.93 -30.79
CA VAL A 5 2.95 15.00 -30.83
C VAL A 5 3.66 14.99 -29.49
N VAL A 6 4.74 14.20 -29.43
CA VAL A 6 5.79 14.37 -28.42
C VAL A 6 6.36 15.76 -28.65
N GLY A 7 6.43 16.59 -27.60
CA GLY A 7 7.11 17.87 -27.68
C GLY A 7 8.58 17.64 -27.96
N ASP A 8 8.98 17.71 -29.23
CA ASP A 8 10.36 17.62 -29.69
C ASP A 8 11.14 18.78 -29.05
N VAL A 9 12.04 18.46 -28.13
CA VAL A 9 13.06 19.41 -27.70
C VAL A 9 14.11 19.44 -28.80
N SER A 10 13.81 20.19 -29.85
CA SER A 10 14.76 20.38 -30.95
C SER A 10 16.06 20.97 -30.39
N PRO A 11 17.20 20.30 -30.57
CA PRO A 11 18.47 20.79 -30.04
C PRO A 11 18.82 22.13 -30.75
N PRO A 12 19.18 23.21 -30.03
CA PRO A 12 19.89 24.36 -30.59
C PRO A 12 21.05 23.84 -31.42
N GLN A 13 20.94 24.10 -32.71
CA GLN A 13 21.90 23.66 -33.71
C GLN A 13 23.30 24.12 -33.28
N GLY A 14 24.26 23.20 -33.27
CA GLY A 14 25.67 23.49 -32.95
C GLY A 14 26.09 23.36 -31.49
N CYS A 15 25.19 23.19 -30.52
CA CYS A 15 25.60 23.03 -29.11
C CYS A 15 26.46 21.78 -28.86
N GLY A 16 26.04 20.63 -29.43
CA GLY A 16 26.80 19.37 -29.33
C GLY A 16 28.17 19.44 -30.02
N GLU A 17 28.25 20.13 -31.16
CA GLU A 17 29.49 20.32 -31.91
C GLU A 17 30.46 21.28 -31.20
N ALA A 18 29.95 22.33 -30.57
CA ALA A 18 30.74 23.23 -29.73
C ALA A 18 31.36 22.50 -28.53
N LEU A 19 30.60 21.61 -27.88
CA LEU A 19 31.13 20.78 -26.80
C LEU A 19 32.16 19.76 -27.29
N ARG A 20 31.92 19.12 -28.44
CA ARG A 20 32.87 18.18 -29.06
C ARG A 20 34.19 18.86 -29.39
N SER A 21 34.14 19.99 -30.09
CA SER A 21 35.35 20.72 -30.50
C SER A 21 36.14 21.22 -29.29
N ALA A 22 35.47 21.73 -28.25
CA ALA A 22 36.13 22.12 -27.01
C ALA A 22 36.75 20.93 -26.26
N ARG A 23 36.10 19.75 -26.26
CA ARG A 23 36.68 18.53 -25.70
C ARG A 23 37.96 18.13 -26.44
N GLU A 24 37.92 18.15 -27.77
CA GLU A 24 39.06 17.80 -28.62
C GLU A 24 40.22 18.77 -28.47
N GLN A 25 39.94 20.08 -28.35
CA GLN A 25 40.95 21.10 -28.03
C GLN A 25 41.57 20.91 -26.64
N ALA A 26 40.78 20.42 -25.68
CA ALA A 26 41.27 20.06 -24.36
C ALA A 26 42.03 18.72 -24.34
N GLY A 27 42.06 17.97 -25.45
CA GLY A 27 42.72 16.67 -25.57
C GLY A 27 42.08 15.57 -24.73
N LEU A 28 40.82 15.73 -24.33
CA LEU A 28 40.14 14.79 -23.42
C LEU A 28 39.37 13.72 -24.19
N SER A 29 39.45 12.47 -23.73
CA SER A 29 38.60 11.39 -24.24
C SER A 29 37.20 11.43 -23.61
N LEU A 30 36.18 10.90 -24.30
CA LEU A 30 34.83 10.76 -23.75
C LEU A 30 34.81 9.93 -22.45
N GLN A 31 35.70 8.94 -22.34
CA GLN A 31 35.83 8.11 -21.14
C GLN A 31 36.38 8.91 -19.95
N GLU A 32 37.41 9.72 -20.16
CA GLU A 32 37.97 10.58 -19.10
C GLU A 32 36.98 11.64 -18.63
N VAL A 33 36.28 12.29 -19.57
CA VAL A 33 35.20 13.23 -19.24
C VAL A 33 34.11 12.51 -18.44
N GLY A 34 33.73 11.31 -18.89
CA GLY A 34 32.73 10.48 -18.22
C GLY A 34 33.12 10.12 -16.79
N GLN A 35 34.38 9.77 -16.56
CA GLN A 35 34.89 9.50 -15.21
C GLN A 35 34.87 10.75 -14.30
N ARG A 36 35.26 11.92 -14.83
CA ARG A 36 35.26 13.18 -14.08
C ARG A 36 33.86 13.67 -13.73
N LEU A 37 32.92 13.56 -14.67
CA LEU A 37 31.54 13.99 -14.51
C LEU A 37 30.63 12.92 -13.90
N LYS A 38 31.14 11.69 -13.71
CA LYS A 38 30.36 10.50 -13.33
C LYS A 38 29.19 10.25 -14.30
N MET A 39 29.43 10.48 -15.59
CA MET A 39 28.46 10.28 -16.66
C MET A 39 28.93 9.15 -17.58
N PRO A 40 28.05 8.21 -17.99
CA PRO A 40 28.41 7.20 -18.97
C PRO A 40 28.85 7.85 -20.30
N ALA A 41 29.91 7.33 -20.92
CA ALA A 41 30.41 7.87 -22.20
C ALA A 41 29.33 7.88 -23.31
N LYS A 42 28.40 6.93 -23.27
CA LYS A 42 27.24 6.87 -24.17
C LYS A 42 26.32 8.10 -24.06
N VAL A 43 26.17 8.64 -22.84
CA VAL A 43 25.37 9.84 -22.60
C VAL A 43 26.07 11.06 -23.17
N LEU A 44 27.39 11.19 -22.94
CA LEU A 44 28.19 12.28 -23.51
C LEU A 44 28.20 12.25 -25.04
N GLN A 45 28.28 11.06 -25.64
CA GLN A 45 28.17 10.88 -27.09
C GLN A 45 26.79 11.35 -27.61
N ALA A 46 25.71 11.04 -26.89
CA ALA A 46 24.37 11.51 -27.25
C ALA A 46 24.24 13.04 -27.15
N LEU A 47 24.87 13.66 -26.14
CA LEU A 47 24.90 15.12 -25.99
C LEU A 47 25.65 15.80 -27.15
N GLU A 48 26.83 15.27 -27.51
CA GLU A 48 27.60 15.77 -28.66
C GLU A 48 26.88 15.54 -30.00
N ALA A 49 26.11 14.47 -30.13
CA ALA A 49 25.32 14.15 -31.32
C ALA A 49 23.98 14.91 -31.40
N GLY A 50 23.65 15.74 -30.41
CA GLY A 50 22.36 16.45 -30.36
C GLY A 50 21.14 15.56 -30.09
N GLN A 51 21.34 14.30 -29.67
CA GLN A 51 20.26 13.32 -29.46
C GLN A 51 19.70 13.42 -28.04
N TRP A 52 19.03 14.53 -27.74
CA TRP A 52 18.60 14.88 -26.38
C TRP A 52 17.32 14.17 -25.93
N ASP A 53 16.50 13.69 -26.86
CA ASP A 53 15.27 12.97 -26.53
C ASP A 53 15.52 11.54 -26.03
N GLN A 54 16.66 10.96 -26.40
CA GLN A 54 17.03 9.58 -26.04
C GLN A 54 17.76 9.48 -24.70
N SER A 55 18.20 10.60 -24.12
CA SER A 55 19.07 10.63 -22.93
C SER A 55 18.33 10.79 -21.58
N GLY A 56 17.01 10.57 -21.56
CA GLY A 56 16.24 10.42 -20.31
C GLY A 56 15.33 11.60 -19.93
N GLY A 57 14.89 12.41 -20.89
CA GLY A 57 13.94 13.50 -20.69
C GLY A 57 14.62 14.87 -20.52
N ALA A 58 13.96 15.91 -21.04
CA ALA A 58 14.48 17.27 -21.22
C ALA A 58 15.11 17.92 -19.96
N VAL A 59 14.62 17.56 -18.76
CA VAL A 59 15.09 18.12 -17.48
C VAL A 59 16.51 17.66 -17.15
N PHE A 60 16.85 16.41 -17.45
CA PHE A 60 18.15 15.82 -17.12
C PHE A 60 19.26 16.29 -18.08
N VAL A 61 18.92 16.52 -19.35
CA VAL A 61 19.84 16.98 -20.40
C VAL A 61 20.44 18.34 -20.07
N ARG A 62 19.62 19.28 -19.57
CA ARG A 62 20.06 20.64 -19.21
C ARG A 62 21.16 20.63 -18.13
N GLY A 63 20.98 19.81 -17.10
CA GLY A 63 21.96 19.67 -16.03
C GLY A 63 23.28 19.08 -16.53
N GLN A 64 23.20 18.08 -17.41
CA GLN A 64 24.36 17.43 -18.01
C GLN A 64 25.13 18.38 -18.93
N LEU A 65 24.44 19.16 -19.77
CA LEU A 65 25.05 20.18 -20.62
C LEU A 65 25.78 21.25 -19.81
N ARG A 66 25.18 21.78 -18.73
CA ARG A 66 25.83 22.75 -17.85
C ARG A 66 27.07 22.18 -17.15
N SER A 67 26.95 20.95 -16.64
CA SER A 67 28.07 20.27 -15.99
C SER A 67 29.23 20.05 -16.96
N TYR A 68 28.91 19.65 -18.20
CA TYR A 68 29.90 19.42 -19.23
C TYR A 68 30.54 20.72 -19.74
N GLY A 69 29.73 21.75 -20.02
CA GLY A 69 30.21 23.10 -20.39
C GLY A 69 31.12 23.70 -19.31
N ARG A 70 30.77 23.53 -18.02
CA ARG A 70 31.61 23.98 -16.90
C ARG A 70 32.97 23.29 -16.86
N LEU A 71 33.06 22.01 -17.20
CA LEU A 71 34.33 21.29 -17.26
C LEU A 71 35.21 21.79 -18.41
N LEU A 72 34.62 22.06 -19.57
CA LEU A 72 35.33 22.51 -20.77
C LEU A 72 35.50 24.03 -20.85
N LYS A 73 34.95 24.79 -19.88
CA LYS A 73 34.89 26.26 -19.88
C LYS A 73 34.17 26.85 -21.12
N VAL A 74 33.19 26.11 -21.64
CA VAL A 74 32.32 26.56 -22.74
C VAL A 74 31.02 27.06 -22.16
N ASP A 75 30.60 28.25 -22.57
CA ASP A 75 29.28 28.76 -22.20
C ASP A 75 28.20 28.09 -23.04
N VAL A 76 27.36 27.29 -22.38
CA VAL A 76 26.25 26.55 -22.99
C VAL A 76 24.90 27.26 -22.80
N GLU A 77 24.84 28.29 -21.97
CA GLU A 77 23.61 29.01 -21.64
C GLU A 77 22.93 29.67 -22.86
N PRO A 78 23.64 30.30 -23.83
CA PRO A 78 22.98 30.89 -24.99
C PRO A 78 22.27 29.82 -25.85
N PHE A 79 22.84 28.63 -25.95
CA PHE A 79 22.23 27.52 -26.67
C PHE A 79 20.98 27.01 -25.93
N LEU A 80 21.05 26.86 -24.61
CA LEU A 80 19.93 26.43 -23.78
C LEU A 80 18.75 27.42 -23.84
N GLN A 81 19.01 28.72 -23.88
CA GLN A 81 17.98 29.76 -24.02
C GLN A 81 17.27 29.68 -25.39
N GLN A 82 18.01 29.37 -26.45
CA GLN A 82 17.43 29.18 -27.78
C GLN A 82 16.57 27.91 -27.87
N ALA A 83 16.97 26.85 -27.14
CA ALA A 83 16.15 25.65 -26.96
C ALA A 83 14.84 25.97 -26.22
N ASP A 84 14.92 26.76 -25.15
CA ASP A 84 13.75 27.17 -24.36
C ASP A 84 12.81 28.07 -25.16
N ALA A 85 13.35 28.96 -26.00
CA ALA A 85 12.55 29.80 -26.88
C ALA A 85 11.75 28.99 -27.92
N ALA A 86 12.28 27.86 -28.37
CA ALA A 86 11.57 26.92 -29.24
C ALA A 86 10.48 26.12 -28.48
N VAL A 87 10.72 25.82 -27.20
CA VAL A 87 9.80 25.08 -26.31
C VAL A 87 8.77 25.99 -25.62
N ALA A 88 8.89 27.32 -25.71
CA ALA A 88 8.01 28.31 -25.11
C ALA A 88 6.57 28.38 -25.68
N ARG A 89 6.13 27.37 -26.45
CA ARG A 89 4.68 27.13 -26.60
C ARG A 89 4.23 26.47 -25.30
N PRO A 90 3.31 27.06 -24.53
CA PRO A 90 2.89 26.51 -23.26
C PRO A 90 2.44 25.06 -23.50
N ALA A 91 3.16 24.12 -22.90
CA ALA A 91 2.80 22.71 -22.95
C ALA A 91 1.36 22.61 -22.42
N GLU A 92 0.44 22.24 -23.31
CA GLU A 92 -0.93 21.93 -22.95
C GLU A 92 -0.85 20.91 -21.81
N LEU A 93 -1.37 21.28 -20.63
CA LEU A 93 -1.36 20.42 -19.46
C LEU A 93 -2.27 19.21 -19.72
N VAL A 94 -1.74 18.21 -20.42
CA VAL A 94 -2.34 16.89 -20.47
C VAL A 94 -2.00 16.23 -19.14
N SER A 95 -2.99 16.19 -18.26
CA SER A 95 -2.94 15.44 -17.03
C SER A 95 -2.73 13.95 -17.36
N HIS A 96 -1.48 13.51 -17.34
CA HIS A 96 -1.14 12.09 -17.40
C HIS A 96 -1.51 11.41 -16.08
N THR A 97 -2.80 11.32 -15.79
CA THR A 97 -3.35 10.34 -14.86
C THR A 97 -3.66 9.08 -15.67
N HIS A 98 -2.63 8.35 -16.05
CA HIS A 98 -2.83 6.99 -16.57
C HIS A 98 -1.69 6.08 -16.15
N THR A 99 -1.72 5.64 -14.89
CA THR A 99 -1.07 4.40 -14.50
C THR A 99 -1.90 3.26 -15.09
N PRO A 100 -1.37 2.48 -16.06
CA PRO A 100 -2.14 1.41 -16.67
C PRO A 100 -2.31 0.29 -15.63
N ARG A 101 -3.49 0.23 -14.99
CA ARG A 101 -3.88 -0.80 -14.02
C ARG A 101 -3.78 -2.23 -14.55
N VAL A 102 -3.60 -2.41 -15.85
CA VAL A 102 -3.63 -3.70 -16.54
C VAL A 102 -2.43 -4.59 -16.17
N GLN A 103 -1.26 -4.04 -15.86
CA GLN A 103 -0.06 -4.85 -15.58
C GLN A 103 -0.13 -5.61 -14.23
N TYR A 104 -0.77 -5.02 -13.21
CA TYR A 104 -0.89 -5.65 -11.89
C TYR A 104 -1.94 -6.76 -11.81
N VAL A 105 -2.98 -6.70 -12.65
CA VAL A 105 -4.06 -7.70 -12.66
C VAL A 105 -3.55 -9.02 -13.27
N PHE A 106 -2.71 -8.96 -14.31
CA PHE A 106 -2.18 -10.16 -14.97
C PHE A 106 -1.18 -10.94 -14.09
N GLU A 107 -0.33 -10.28 -13.30
CA GLU A 107 0.57 -10.99 -12.37
C GLU A 107 -0.19 -11.68 -11.23
N SER A 108 -1.22 -11.03 -10.72
CA SER A 108 -2.10 -11.61 -9.70
C SER A 108 -2.86 -12.83 -10.23
N PHE A 109 -3.26 -12.78 -11.51
CA PHE A 109 -3.94 -13.89 -12.18
C PHE A 109 -3.00 -15.07 -12.45
N LYS A 110 -1.74 -14.82 -12.86
CA LYS A 110 -0.73 -15.88 -13.04
C LYS A 110 -0.43 -16.62 -11.74
N ARG A 111 -0.23 -15.90 -10.62
CA ARG A 111 0.04 -16.54 -9.32
C ARG A 111 -1.13 -17.37 -8.82
N ARG A 112 -2.37 -16.89 -9.02
CA ARG A 112 -3.59 -17.66 -8.69
C ARG A 112 -3.74 -18.90 -9.58
N ALA A 113 -3.46 -18.79 -10.88
CA ALA A 113 -3.50 -19.92 -11.80
C ALA A 113 -2.49 -21.02 -11.40
N VAL A 114 -1.28 -20.65 -10.97
CA VAL A 114 -0.29 -21.62 -10.46
C VAL A 114 -0.82 -22.39 -9.25
N TYR A 115 -1.42 -21.71 -8.27
CA TYR A 115 -2.01 -22.40 -7.12
C TYR A 115 -3.19 -23.29 -7.52
N VAL A 116 -4.04 -22.86 -8.46
CA VAL A 116 -5.16 -23.68 -8.96
C VAL A 116 -4.68 -24.93 -9.69
N VAL A 117 -3.63 -24.81 -10.52
CA VAL A 117 -3.04 -25.98 -11.20
C VAL A 117 -2.39 -26.91 -10.19
N LEU A 118 -1.64 -26.37 -9.23
CA LEU A 118 -1.01 -27.17 -8.17
C LEU A 118 -2.04 -27.93 -7.32
N THR A 119 -3.15 -27.27 -6.92
CA THR A 119 -4.21 -27.93 -6.17
C THR A 119 -4.94 -28.98 -7.01
N LEU A 120 -5.21 -28.73 -8.30
CA LEU A 120 -5.75 -29.75 -9.21
C LEU A 120 -4.82 -30.96 -9.30
N VAL A 121 -3.51 -30.76 -9.48
CA VAL A 121 -2.53 -31.86 -9.54
C VAL A 121 -2.54 -32.73 -8.28
N ILE A 122 -2.85 -32.15 -7.11
CA ILE A 122 -2.91 -32.89 -5.84
C ILE A 122 -4.30 -33.53 -5.62
N VAL A 123 -5.38 -32.79 -5.86
CA VAL A 123 -6.76 -33.24 -5.56
C VAL A 123 -7.23 -34.28 -6.57
N THR A 124 -6.87 -34.18 -7.84
CA THR A 124 -7.31 -35.13 -8.89
C THR A 124 -6.86 -36.56 -8.61
N PRO A 125 -5.58 -36.86 -8.29
CA PRO A 125 -5.16 -38.23 -7.98
C PRO A 125 -5.74 -38.73 -6.66
N VAL A 126 -5.89 -37.87 -5.65
CA VAL A 126 -6.52 -38.24 -4.37
C VAL A 126 -7.99 -38.59 -4.59
N TRP A 127 -8.74 -37.76 -5.31
CA TRP A 127 -10.13 -38.05 -5.65
C TRP A 127 -10.24 -39.29 -6.53
N MET A 128 -9.30 -39.53 -7.44
CA MET A 128 -9.25 -40.73 -8.29
C MET A 128 -8.94 -42.01 -7.50
N ALA A 129 -8.08 -41.93 -6.48
CA ALA A 129 -7.76 -43.04 -5.58
C ALA A 129 -8.87 -43.35 -4.56
N LEU A 130 -9.63 -42.32 -4.14
CA LEU A 130 -10.78 -42.48 -3.23
C LEU A 130 -12.10 -42.73 -3.97
N ARG A 131 -12.11 -42.86 -5.30
CA ARG A 131 -13.33 -43.27 -5.99
C ARG A 131 -13.66 -44.67 -5.50
N PRO A 132 -14.86 -44.90 -4.92
CA PRO A 132 -15.30 -46.24 -4.66
C PRO A 132 -15.23 -46.97 -6.00
N SER A 133 -14.36 -47.98 -6.08
CA SER A 133 -14.31 -48.86 -7.22
C SER A 133 -15.67 -49.54 -7.25
N ALA A 134 -16.57 -49.03 -8.09
CA ALA A 134 -17.84 -49.67 -8.39
C ALA A 134 -17.52 -50.91 -9.22
N GLY A 135 -16.98 -51.93 -8.55
CA GLY A 135 -17.01 -53.30 -9.04
C GLY A 135 -18.46 -53.78 -9.01
N PRO A 136 -18.92 -54.52 -10.03
CA PRO A 136 -20.26 -55.09 -10.01
C PRO A 136 -20.41 -56.03 -8.82
N ALA A 137 -21.57 -55.93 -8.20
CA ALA A 137 -21.98 -56.56 -6.94
C ALA A 137 -21.46 -57.99 -6.73
N SER A 138 -20.98 -58.26 -5.52
CA SER A 138 -21.06 -59.58 -4.91
C SER A 138 -21.61 -59.38 -3.52
N ASP A 139 -22.88 -59.75 -3.37
CA ASP A 139 -23.60 -59.88 -2.12
C ASP A 139 -22.79 -60.70 -1.12
N THR A 140 -22.51 -60.14 0.05
CA THR A 140 -22.27 -60.95 1.25
C THR A 140 -22.81 -60.21 2.47
N ALA A 141 -24.06 -60.56 2.76
CA ALA A 141 -24.62 -60.76 4.09
C ALA A 141 -24.30 -59.70 5.16
N THR A 142 -25.23 -58.76 5.30
CA THR A 142 -25.59 -58.15 6.59
C THR A 142 -25.87 -59.23 7.63
N ALA A 143 -24.92 -59.48 8.53
CA ALA A 143 -25.16 -60.18 9.78
C ALA A 143 -25.43 -59.13 10.87
N SER A 144 -26.71 -58.85 11.11
CA SER A 144 -27.18 -58.17 12.30
C SER A 144 -26.89 -59.05 13.53
N LEU A 145 -26.16 -58.53 14.50
CA LEU A 145 -26.28 -58.91 15.92
C LEU A 145 -26.91 -57.69 16.60
N ASP A 146 -28.22 -57.63 16.67
CA ASP A 146 -29.08 -58.27 17.67
C ASP A 146 -28.87 -57.75 19.09
N LEU A 147 -29.99 -57.28 19.62
CA LEU A 147 -30.17 -56.57 20.87
C LEU A 147 -30.19 -57.57 22.03
N VAL A 148 -29.33 -57.35 23.03
CA VAL A 148 -29.63 -57.82 24.39
C VAL A 148 -30.07 -56.61 25.22
N SER A 149 -31.35 -56.61 25.52
CA SER A 149 -32.02 -55.78 26.50
C SER A 149 -32.55 -56.72 27.58
N ALA A 150 -32.16 -56.54 28.84
CA ALA A 150 -32.94 -57.02 29.97
C ALA A 150 -32.62 -56.23 31.27
N PRO A 151 -33.61 -56.06 32.17
CA PRO A 151 -33.67 -55.00 33.17
C PRO A 151 -33.58 -55.50 34.62
N SER A 152 -33.46 -54.57 35.59
CA SER A 152 -34.07 -54.59 36.94
C SER A 152 -33.39 -53.47 37.77
N ALA A 153 -34.05 -52.35 38.13
CA ALA A 153 -35.01 -52.22 39.25
C ALA A 153 -34.42 -52.73 40.58
N ALA A 154 -34.46 -52.04 41.73
CA ALA A 154 -35.20 -50.86 42.18
C ALA A 154 -34.49 -50.28 43.43
N GLY A 155 -34.55 -48.98 43.65
CA GLY A 155 -35.33 -48.41 44.77
C GLY A 155 -34.38 -47.83 45.83
N LYS A 156 -34.63 -46.72 46.50
CA LYS A 156 -35.90 -46.15 46.97
C LYS A 156 -35.71 -44.68 47.37
N ASP A 157 -36.80 -43.92 47.17
CA ASP A 157 -37.46 -42.99 48.11
C ASP A 157 -36.64 -41.90 48.82
N ALA A 158 -37.13 -40.68 49.07
CA ALA A 158 -38.35 -39.98 48.70
C ALA A 158 -38.18 -38.52 49.15
N SER A 159 -38.72 -37.62 48.32
CA SER A 159 -39.61 -36.51 48.67
C SER A 159 -39.34 -35.65 49.91
N ASP A 160 -39.07 -34.37 49.68
CA ASP A 160 -39.83 -33.20 50.17
C ASP A 160 -39.05 -31.94 49.76
N ALA A 161 -39.60 -30.75 49.54
CA ALA A 161 -40.94 -30.23 49.34
C ALA A 161 -40.72 -28.73 48.98
N VAL A 162 -41.58 -28.20 48.10
CA VAL A 162 -42.10 -26.82 48.15
C VAL A 162 -41.19 -25.63 47.73
N ARG A 163 -41.66 -24.96 46.67
CA ARG A 163 -41.40 -23.58 46.14
C ARG A 163 -41.59 -22.48 47.23
N PRO A 164 -41.28 -21.16 47.07
CA PRO A 164 -40.92 -20.42 45.83
C PRO A 164 -39.86 -19.27 45.95
N ALA A 165 -39.49 -18.75 44.78
CA ALA A 165 -39.07 -17.38 44.42
C ALA A 165 -38.34 -16.47 45.43
N SER A 166 -37.13 -16.03 45.03
CA SER A 166 -36.59 -14.72 45.41
C SER A 166 -35.66 -14.16 44.32
N ARG A 167 -36.01 -12.99 43.78
CA ARG A 167 -35.14 -12.14 42.94
C ARG A 167 -33.99 -11.60 43.79
N PRO A 168 -32.78 -11.42 43.27
CA PRO A 168 -31.79 -10.60 43.95
C PRO A 168 -32.23 -9.13 43.88
N ARG A 169 -32.57 -8.57 45.03
CA ARG A 169 -32.69 -7.13 45.25
C ARG A 169 -31.28 -6.57 45.38
N ALA A 170 -30.99 -5.52 44.60
CA ALA A 170 -29.82 -4.69 44.74
C ALA A 170 -29.74 -4.10 46.16
N GLU A 171 -28.61 -4.26 46.82
CA GLU A 171 -28.22 -3.42 47.96
C GLU A 171 -27.29 -2.31 47.48
N PRO A 172 -27.47 -1.08 48.03
CA PRO A 172 -26.72 0.09 47.61
C PRO A 172 -25.34 0.04 48.23
N TYR A 173 -24.30 -0.11 47.41
CA TYR A 173 -22.96 0.19 47.89
C TYR A 173 -22.84 1.71 48.00
N VAL A 174 -22.69 2.11 49.25
CA VAL A 174 -22.35 3.43 49.78
C VAL A 174 -21.39 4.19 48.87
N ALA A 175 -21.74 5.45 48.63
CA ALA A 175 -20.93 6.42 47.93
C ALA A 175 -19.53 6.54 48.55
N SER A 176 -18.55 5.89 47.94
CA SER A 176 -17.16 6.30 48.07
C SER A 176 -16.92 7.36 47.00
N MET A 177 -17.09 8.62 47.38
CA MET A 177 -16.55 9.76 46.65
C MET A 177 -15.02 9.76 46.76
N ALA A 178 -14.39 8.79 46.10
CA ALA A 178 -13.05 8.97 45.59
C ALA A 178 -13.23 9.25 44.10
N SER A 179 -13.22 10.54 43.74
CA SER A 179 -13.00 10.97 42.37
C SER A 179 -11.71 10.33 41.89
N LEU A 180 -11.81 9.19 41.20
CA LEU A 180 -10.75 8.67 40.36
C LEU A 180 -10.30 9.84 39.47
N PRO A 181 -9.02 10.20 39.42
CA PRO A 181 -8.58 11.17 38.46
C PRO A 181 -8.94 10.59 37.09
N ARG A 182 -9.93 11.20 36.44
CA ARG A 182 -10.21 10.97 35.02
C ARG A 182 -9.08 11.65 34.26
N ALA A 183 -7.87 11.14 34.41
CA ALA A 183 -6.80 11.32 33.47
C ALA A 183 -7.22 10.50 32.24
N SER A 184 -8.17 11.04 31.48
CA SER A 184 -8.44 10.60 30.12
C SER A 184 -7.22 11.01 29.31
N THR A 185 -6.13 10.26 29.42
CA THR A 185 -5.04 10.36 28.45
C THR A 185 -5.70 10.11 27.10
N PRO A 186 -5.67 11.08 26.17
CA PRO A 186 -6.39 10.97 24.91
C PRO A 186 -5.81 9.82 24.08
N TRP A 187 -6.48 8.67 24.12
CA TRP A 187 -6.16 7.50 23.30
C TRP A 187 -6.92 7.59 21.98
N LEU A 188 -6.31 7.04 20.94
CA LEU A 188 -6.90 6.94 19.60
C LEU A 188 -7.51 5.54 19.45
N SER A 189 -8.81 5.47 19.18
CA SER A 189 -9.53 4.24 18.83
C SER A 189 -9.83 4.21 17.35
N LEU A 190 -9.54 3.08 16.70
CA LEU A 190 -10.01 2.77 15.37
C LEU A 190 -10.99 1.59 15.49
N SER A 191 -12.25 1.79 15.09
CA SER A 191 -13.28 0.74 15.05
C SER A 191 -13.65 0.43 13.61
N PHE A 192 -13.51 -0.83 13.20
CA PHE A 192 -13.68 -1.26 11.83
C PHE A 192 -15.09 -1.83 11.64
N LYS A 193 -15.90 -1.22 10.79
CA LYS A 193 -17.24 -1.68 10.37
C LYS A 193 -17.19 -2.54 9.10
N GLY A 194 -16.07 -2.54 8.40
CA GLY A 194 -15.79 -3.30 7.19
C GLY A 194 -14.31 -3.64 7.08
N ASP A 195 -13.92 -4.33 6.00
CA ASP A 195 -12.53 -4.66 5.75
C ASP A 195 -11.75 -3.40 5.35
N SER A 196 -10.74 -3.02 6.15
CA SER A 196 -9.85 -1.90 5.83
C SER A 196 -8.42 -2.21 6.25
N TRP A 197 -7.47 -1.91 5.35
CA TRP A 197 -6.06 -1.91 5.72
C TRP A 197 -5.70 -0.62 6.44
N VAL A 198 -4.73 -0.73 7.35
CA VAL A 198 -4.21 0.40 8.13
C VAL A 198 -2.69 0.41 8.03
N GLU A 199 -2.12 1.60 7.84
CA GLU A 199 -0.69 1.86 8.00
C GLU A 199 -0.56 2.95 9.07
N VAL A 200 0.04 2.58 10.20
CA VAL A 200 0.26 3.43 11.36
C VAL A 200 1.76 3.60 11.54
N ASN A 201 2.24 4.83 11.45
CA ASN A 201 3.64 5.18 11.65
C ASN A 201 3.77 6.04 12.90
N ALA A 202 4.84 5.83 13.67
CA ALA A 202 5.19 6.63 14.82
C ALA A 202 5.68 8.03 14.38
N PRO A 203 5.76 9.00 15.29
CA PRO A 203 6.25 10.35 15.00
C PRO A 203 7.68 10.40 14.45
N ASP A 204 8.52 9.40 14.79
CA ASP A 204 9.88 9.23 14.27
C ASP A 204 9.94 8.64 12.85
N GLY A 205 8.79 8.30 12.27
CA GLY A 205 8.65 7.68 10.95
C GLY A 205 8.80 6.16 10.94
N SER A 206 9.09 5.52 12.08
CA SER A 206 9.09 4.07 12.20
C SER A 206 7.67 3.51 12.03
N ARG A 207 7.57 2.30 11.49
CA ARG A 207 6.26 1.65 11.27
C ARG A 207 5.81 0.96 12.55
N VAL A 208 4.66 1.37 13.08
CA VAL A 208 4.05 0.80 14.28
C VAL A 208 3.17 -0.38 13.91
N GLU A 209 2.30 -0.21 12.90
CA GLU A 209 1.39 -1.28 12.48
C GLU A 209 1.09 -1.19 10.97
N HIS A 210 1.07 -2.35 10.31
CA HIS A 210 0.57 -2.49 8.95
C HIS A 210 -0.23 -3.78 8.86
N ALA A 211 -1.56 -3.66 8.86
CA ALA A 211 -2.45 -4.81 8.94
C ALA A 211 -3.72 -4.59 8.11
N LEU A 212 -4.30 -5.70 7.64
CA LEU A 212 -5.65 -5.73 7.11
C LEU A 212 -6.60 -6.12 8.25
N LEU A 213 -7.47 -5.19 8.64
CA LEU A 213 -8.43 -5.38 9.74
C LEU A 213 -9.82 -5.63 9.15
N ARG A 214 -10.59 -6.48 9.82
CA ARG A 214 -11.93 -6.89 9.38
C ARG A 214 -13.01 -6.16 10.16
N ALA A 215 -14.24 -6.26 9.67
CA ALA A 215 -15.41 -5.79 10.40
C ALA A 215 -15.47 -6.38 11.82
N GLY A 216 -15.66 -5.52 12.82
CA GLY A 216 -15.70 -5.87 14.24
C GLY A 216 -14.36 -5.73 14.96
N ASP A 217 -13.24 -5.58 14.23
CA ASP A 217 -11.95 -5.34 14.86
C ASP A 217 -11.91 -3.94 15.51
N GLN A 218 -11.19 -3.83 16.61
CA GLN A 218 -10.84 -2.55 17.23
C GLN A 218 -9.34 -2.48 17.47
N ARG A 219 -8.76 -1.30 17.26
CA ARG A 219 -7.38 -0.98 17.61
C ARG A 219 -7.35 0.26 18.47
N ARG A 220 -6.54 0.23 19.53
CA ARG A 220 -6.38 1.34 20.47
C ARG A 220 -4.90 1.64 20.57
N TYR A 221 -4.55 2.90 20.38
CA TYR A 221 -3.18 3.38 20.47
C TYR A 221 -3.07 4.45 21.55
N ALA A 222 -1.95 4.44 22.25
CA ALA A 222 -1.65 5.46 23.24
C ALA A 222 -1.28 6.80 22.58
N GLN A 223 -1.44 7.88 23.32
CA GLN A 223 -1.03 9.22 22.87
C GLN A 223 0.48 9.25 22.58
N GLY A 224 0.88 9.78 21.42
CA GLY A 224 2.29 9.88 21.00
C GLY A 224 2.89 8.59 20.41
N GLU A 225 2.18 7.47 20.44
CA GLU A 225 2.57 6.23 19.75
C GLU A 225 2.37 6.34 18.24
N VAL A 226 1.41 7.17 17.83
CA VAL A 226 1.01 7.36 16.43
C VAL A 226 1.34 8.77 16.00
N GLY A 227 2.06 8.91 14.88
CA GLY A 227 2.33 10.18 14.22
C GLY A 227 1.59 10.34 12.90
N ARG A 228 1.50 9.28 12.09
CA ARG A 228 0.82 9.31 10.78
C ARG A 228 0.00 8.05 10.57
N VAL A 229 -1.26 8.22 10.18
CA VAL A 229 -2.19 7.12 9.89
C VAL A 229 -2.68 7.22 8.45
N LYS A 230 -2.68 6.08 7.77
CA LYS A 230 -3.40 5.90 6.51
C LYS A 230 -4.41 4.77 6.67
N LEU A 231 -5.66 5.08 6.36
CA LEU A 231 -6.77 4.13 6.36
C LEU A 231 -7.22 3.90 4.92
N GLY A 232 -7.28 2.64 4.52
CA GLY A 232 -7.61 2.22 3.16
C GLY A 232 -9.05 2.50 2.74
N ASP A 233 -10.02 2.02 3.53
CA ASP A 233 -11.45 2.31 3.37
C ASP A 233 -11.92 3.10 4.59
N ALA A 234 -11.86 4.42 4.47
CA ALA A 234 -12.23 5.33 5.53
C ALA A 234 -13.74 5.38 5.83
N THR A 235 -14.59 4.90 4.92
CA THR A 235 -16.04 4.80 5.16
C THR A 235 -16.38 3.61 6.05
N ALA A 236 -15.52 2.59 6.02
CA ALA A 236 -15.60 1.41 6.85
C ALA A 236 -14.93 1.57 8.22
N VAL A 237 -14.31 2.72 8.54
CA VAL A 237 -13.58 2.92 9.80
C VAL A 237 -14.13 4.12 10.56
N GLU A 238 -14.46 3.90 11.83
CA GLU A 238 -14.82 4.97 12.76
C GLU A 238 -13.63 5.28 13.67
N VAL A 239 -13.18 6.53 13.64
CA VAL A 239 -12.06 7.00 14.48
C VAL A 239 -12.65 7.76 15.67
N GLN A 240 -12.29 7.34 16.87
CA GLN A 240 -12.69 8.03 18.10
C GLN A 240 -11.46 8.51 18.85
N GLN A 241 -11.48 9.76 19.28
CA GLN A 241 -10.43 10.36 20.10
C GLN A 241 -11.03 10.69 21.48
N ALA A 242 -10.45 10.15 22.55
CA ALA A 242 -10.93 10.38 23.92
C ALA A 242 -12.44 10.13 24.13
N GLY A 243 -13.06 9.27 23.29
CA GLY A 243 -14.49 8.94 23.33
C GLY A 243 -15.40 9.78 22.41
N SER A 244 -14.86 10.77 21.68
CA SER A 244 -15.60 11.53 20.67
C SER A 244 -15.31 10.98 19.28
N THR A 245 -16.35 10.64 18.51
CA THR A 245 -16.22 10.27 17.10
C THR A 245 -15.71 11.47 16.30
N VAL A 246 -14.59 11.30 15.61
CA VAL A 246 -13.97 12.34 14.77
C VAL A 246 -14.45 12.15 13.34
N ASP A 247 -14.95 13.23 12.74
CA ASP A 247 -15.33 13.20 11.33
C ASP A 247 -14.09 13.08 10.44
N LEU A 248 -14.07 12.03 9.63
CA LEU A 248 -12.98 11.74 8.70
C LEU A 248 -13.22 12.33 7.31
N ALA A 249 -14.43 12.82 7.00
CA ALA A 249 -14.77 13.41 5.71
C ALA A 249 -13.76 14.47 5.22
N PRO A 250 -13.25 15.40 6.06
CA PRO A 250 -12.25 16.38 5.60
C PRO A 250 -10.86 15.77 5.29
N TYR A 251 -10.59 14.54 5.74
CA TYR A 251 -9.32 13.83 5.57
C TYR A 251 -9.39 12.72 4.51
N GLN A 252 -10.56 12.50 3.91
CA GLN A 252 -10.80 11.48 2.89
C GLN A 252 -10.46 11.99 1.48
N ARG A 253 -9.68 11.21 0.74
CA ARG A 253 -9.49 11.37 -0.70
C ARG A 253 -9.90 10.06 -1.38
N ALA A 254 -11.01 10.09 -2.11
CA ALA A 254 -11.72 8.90 -2.59
C ALA A 254 -12.10 7.99 -1.40
N ASN A 255 -11.57 6.77 -1.33
CA ASN A 255 -11.84 5.85 -0.20
C ASN A 255 -10.77 5.90 0.90
N VAL A 256 -9.64 6.60 0.69
CA VAL A 256 -8.48 6.57 1.61
C VAL A 256 -8.48 7.81 2.49
N ALA A 257 -8.42 7.64 3.82
CA ALA A 257 -8.18 8.75 4.74
C ALA A 257 -6.71 8.83 5.13
N ARG A 258 -6.16 10.05 5.14
CA ARG A 258 -4.78 10.32 5.58
C ARG A 258 -4.79 11.47 6.54
N PHE A 259 -4.31 11.22 7.76
CA PHE A 259 -4.20 12.24 8.79
C PHE A 259 -2.95 12.01 9.63
N THR A 260 -2.40 13.09 10.15
CA THR A 260 -1.37 13.05 11.19
C THR A 260 -2.03 13.18 12.55
N VAL A 261 -1.47 12.49 13.52
CA VAL A 261 -1.89 12.56 14.93
C VAL A 261 -0.79 13.33 15.65
N SER A 262 -1.12 14.51 16.17
CA SER A 262 -0.20 15.30 16.97
C SER A 262 0.09 14.62 18.30
N SER A 263 1.19 14.99 18.98
CA SER A 263 1.49 14.49 20.34
C SER A 263 0.40 14.79 21.37
N GLU A 264 -0.51 15.73 21.07
CA GLU A 264 -1.71 16.05 21.84
C GLU A 264 -2.94 15.16 21.49
N GLY A 265 -2.77 14.22 20.57
CA GLY A 265 -3.82 13.34 20.02
C GLY A 265 -4.66 13.97 18.92
N SER A 266 -4.53 15.28 18.67
CA SER A 266 -5.32 16.01 17.66
C SER A 266 -5.00 15.56 16.23
N LEU A 267 -6.04 15.41 15.40
CA LEU A 267 -5.90 15.06 13.99
C LEU A 267 -5.63 16.32 13.15
N ALA A 268 -4.62 16.27 12.29
CA ALA A 268 -4.33 17.31 11.31
C ALA A 268 -4.24 16.71 9.89
N PRO A 269 -4.63 17.48 8.85
CA PRO A 269 -4.49 17.00 7.49
C PRO A 269 -3.01 16.89 7.12
N VAL A 270 -2.67 15.84 6.35
CA VAL A 270 -1.32 15.71 5.78
C VAL A 270 -1.16 16.82 4.74
N VAL A 271 -0.34 17.83 5.06
CA VAL A 271 0.11 18.82 4.09
C VAL A 271 1.24 18.17 3.28
N ASP A 272 0.95 17.84 2.02
CA ASP A 272 1.95 17.42 1.02
C ASP A 272 2.81 18.62 0.60
#